data_AF-A0A1V6F376-F1
#
_entry.id   AF-A0A1V6F376-F1
#
_cell.length_a   1.000
_cell.length_b   1.000
_cell.length_c   1.000
_cell.angle_alpha   90.00
_cell.angle_beta   90.00
_cell.angle_gamma   90.00
#
_symmetry.space_group_name_H-M   'P 1'
#
loop_
_entity.id
_entity.type
_entity.pdbx_description
1 polymer ?
#
loop_
_entity_poly.entity_id
_entity_poly.type
_entity_poly.pdbx_seq_one_letter_code
_entity_poly.pdbx_strand_id
1 'polypeptide(L)'
;MARAGWGVPGLVLILFAGSFSVPAAGAAMPEAQIRGVEIQGLREVLEGHSPAFWQSTRPPESEAALRGAARRHEDLLKRALASEGYYGATVSFALAWPELVTVFDVVPGPQYQMDAVAVRIWEREDPSGGPEITPPQSLQSGLERGVPARAVEVIGAEEALVAQLTEMGYPFARALTRDALVDHDRHTMDVTYRLESGGRYRFGPPRMLGLDKVRPEVVRREISWLEGAWYDQRRVKETQEKLQKTGLFSLMQLYPAAQAEAEEDRLPICLELTERPHRTVSLGLQYRTDEGIGAAADWEHRNFMRLGRSLRLSSQVTELEQNFGVNYVIQDFMNSRNTLTLHGKVGQLDTDFYQSRRIDIGAWMEHPYSSHWNLGFGPALRVSRVKQRSEAQNYYLLSFPVEISGDYRDDRMDPQRGYRVVNRMTPFLDVHDAGTWFVKDELTLSWFTPLGEVSGYTLATRLHLGVAAGASLSTVPADERMYAGGGGSIRGYAYQEVGPLDKYGEPTGGRSVTDWSLELRKRINEQFGLVVFVDGGAAHESAFFDFGDSIQWGAGIGVRYYTPIGPLRFDVAVPLNPREDIDSSVQFYISIGQAF
;
A
#
# COMPACT_ATOMS: atom_id res chain seq x y z
N MET A 1 78.09 -1.81 6.01
CA MET A 1 77.35 -2.46 7.12
C MET A 1 76.00 -2.89 6.60
N ALA A 2 75.71 -4.19 6.67
CA ALA A 2 74.50 -4.81 6.15
C ALA A 2 73.25 -4.48 6.99
N ARG A 3 72.09 -4.28 6.34
CA ARG A 3 70.92 -5.18 6.41
C ARG A 3 69.73 -4.65 5.59
N ALA A 4 69.00 -5.61 5.02
CA ALA A 4 67.77 -5.56 4.21
C ALA A 4 66.55 -5.02 5.00
N GLY A 5 65.40 -4.66 4.41
CA GLY A 5 64.90 -5.15 3.12
C GLY A 5 63.55 -4.59 2.61
N TRP A 6 63.39 -4.75 1.28
CA TRP A 6 62.21 -5.10 0.45
C TRP A 6 60.91 -4.29 0.65
N GLY A 7 60.25 -3.66 -0.34
CA GLY A 7 60.39 -3.66 -1.80
C GLY A 7 58.99 -3.64 -2.44
N VAL A 8 58.59 -2.54 -3.08
CA VAL A 8 57.44 -2.46 -4.01
C VAL A 8 57.83 -1.45 -5.10
N PRO A 9 57.87 -1.82 -6.39
CA PRO A 9 58.31 -0.91 -7.44
C PRO A 9 57.14 -0.07 -7.97
N GLY A 10 57.45 1.18 -8.31
CA GLY A 10 56.52 2.14 -8.90
C GLY A 10 56.13 1.83 -10.34
N LEU A 11 55.28 2.69 -10.90
CA LEU A 11 55.00 2.72 -12.32
C LEU A 11 54.72 4.13 -12.81
N VAL A 12 55.37 4.41 -13.92
CA VAL A 12 55.50 5.66 -14.67
C VAL A 12 54.33 5.79 -15.65
N LEU A 13 53.88 7.03 -15.86
CA LEU A 13 52.96 7.42 -16.94
C LEU A 13 53.52 7.01 -18.32
N ILE A 14 52.75 6.21 -19.07
CA ILE A 14 52.91 6.02 -20.51
C ILE A 14 51.67 6.57 -21.21
N LEU A 15 51.92 7.39 -22.23
CA LEU A 15 50.95 8.08 -23.07
C LEU A 15 50.02 7.13 -23.85
N PHE A 16 48.81 7.63 -24.02
CA PHE A 16 47.67 7.11 -24.77
C PHE A 16 48.00 6.55 -26.16
N ALA A 17 47.61 5.30 -26.39
CA ALA A 17 47.07 4.81 -27.65
C ALA A 17 45.82 3.98 -27.32
N GLY A 18 44.73 4.68 -26.97
CA GLY A 18 43.43 4.05 -26.82
C GLY A 18 42.94 3.62 -28.19
N SER A 19 43.20 2.38 -28.56
CA SER A 19 42.49 1.72 -29.64
C SER A 19 41.01 1.71 -29.29
N PHE A 20 40.25 2.60 -29.90
CA PHE A 20 38.80 2.49 -30.03
C PHE A 20 38.54 1.19 -30.79
N SER A 21 38.33 0.10 -30.06
CA SER A 21 37.64 -1.06 -30.60
C SER A 21 36.19 -0.63 -30.84
N VAL A 22 35.90 -0.34 -32.10
CA VAL A 22 34.54 -0.32 -32.66
C VAL A 22 33.81 -1.54 -32.08
N PRO A 23 32.61 -1.40 -31.49
CA PRO A 23 31.87 -2.57 -31.03
C PRO A 23 31.64 -3.44 -32.27
N ALA A 24 32.12 -4.69 -32.20
CA ALA A 24 31.81 -5.67 -33.21
C ALA A 24 30.30 -5.72 -33.40
N ALA A 25 29.87 -5.73 -34.65
CA ALA A 25 28.48 -5.84 -35.07
C ALA A 25 27.72 -6.83 -34.20
N GLY A 26 26.51 -6.43 -33.77
CA GLY A 26 25.67 -7.20 -32.85
C GLY A 26 25.59 -8.67 -33.24
N ALA A 27 26.13 -9.54 -32.37
CA ALA A 27 25.89 -10.96 -32.48
C ALA A 27 24.40 -11.19 -32.24
N ALA A 28 23.73 -11.86 -33.18
CA ALA A 28 22.34 -12.25 -33.01
C ALA A 28 22.20 -13.07 -31.73
N MET A 29 21.26 -12.70 -30.87
CA MET A 29 20.91 -13.51 -29.70
C MET A 29 20.06 -14.69 -30.18
N PRO A 30 20.19 -15.86 -29.56
CA PRO A 30 19.40 -17.03 -29.97
C PRO A 30 17.91 -16.76 -29.82
N GLU A 31 17.17 -16.97 -30.90
CA GLU A 31 15.72 -16.80 -30.95
C GLU A 31 15.03 -18.15 -30.74
N ALA A 32 13.95 -18.16 -29.97
CA ALA A 32 13.14 -19.35 -29.81
C ALA A 32 11.68 -19.12 -30.17
N GLN A 33 11.14 -20.07 -30.91
CA GLN A 33 9.77 -20.02 -31.40
C GLN A 33 9.04 -21.26 -30.94
N ILE A 34 7.83 -21.09 -30.40
CA ILE A 34 6.94 -22.19 -30.02
C ILE A 34 5.83 -22.32 -31.07
N ARG A 35 5.70 -23.52 -31.64
CA ARG A 35 4.68 -23.90 -32.62
C ARG A 35 3.78 -25.01 -32.07
N GLY A 36 2.54 -25.07 -32.56
CA GLY A 36 1.57 -26.13 -32.21
C GLY A 36 0.69 -25.88 -30.97
N VAL A 37 0.72 -24.68 -30.39
CA VAL A 37 -0.12 -24.30 -29.24
C VAL A 37 -1.21 -23.34 -29.68
N GLU A 38 -2.42 -23.87 -29.88
CA GLU A 38 -3.64 -23.12 -30.25
C GLU A 38 -4.57 -22.87 -29.05
N ILE A 39 -4.26 -23.46 -27.89
CA ILE A 39 -5.07 -23.37 -26.66
C ILE A 39 -4.82 -22.01 -25.99
N GLN A 40 -5.90 -21.28 -25.73
CA GLN A 40 -5.87 -19.96 -25.08
C GLN A 40 -5.23 -20.06 -23.68
N GLY A 41 -4.32 -19.14 -23.35
CA GLY A 41 -3.59 -19.09 -22.06
C GLY A 41 -2.40 -20.06 -21.95
N LEU A 42 -2.43 -21.24 -22.60
CA LEU A 42 -1.32 -22.20 -22.55
C LEU A 42 -0.05 -21.64 -23.21
N ARG A 43 -0.21 -20.85 -24.27
CA ARG A 43 0.91 -20.16 -24.94
C ARG A 43 1.64 -19.21 -23.99
N GLU A 44 0.91 -18.41 -23.20
CA GLU A 44 1.49 -17.45 -22.25
C GLU A 44 2.25 -18.16 -21.12
N VAL A 45 1.71 -19.28 -20.61
CA VAL A 45 2.38 -20.13 -19.61
C VAL A 45 3.70 -20.66 -20.18
N LEU A 46 3.69 -21.21 -21.39
CA LEU A 46 4.89 -21.77 -22.02
C LEU A 46 5.91 -20.68 -22.36
N GLU A 47 5.46 -19.54 -22.88
CA GLU A 47 6.31 -18.39 -23.20
C GLU A 47 6.94 -17.78 -21.92
N GLY A 48 6.19 -17.75 -20.80
CA GLY A 48 6.69 -17.34 -19.48
C GLY A 48 7.72 -18.29 -18.86
N HIS A 49 7.71 -19.56 -19.26
CA HIS A 49 8.74 -20.55 -18.91
C HIS A 49 9.82 -20.71 -20.00
N SER A 50 9.69 -19.98 -21.11
CA SER A 50 10.62 -19.95 -22.24
C SER A 50 11.48 -18.66 -22.39
N PRO A 51 11.52 -17.66 -21.47
CA PRO A 51 12.25 -16.45 -21.77
C PRO A 51 13.75 -16.65 -21.58
N ALA A 52 14.48 -16.39 -22.67
CA ALA A 52 15.91 -16.45 -22.86
C ALA A 52 16.53 -17.86 -22.73
N PHE A 53 16.70 -18.53 -23.87
CA PHE A 53 17.60 -19.69 -24.05
C PHE A 53 19.00 -19.49 -23.45
N TRP A 54 19.36 -18.22 -23.26
CA TRP A 54 20.66 -17.78 -22.85
C TRP A 54 20.56 -16.57 -21.90
N GLN A 55 20.85 -16.79 -20.61
CA GLN A 55 20.91 -15.75 -19.58
C GLN A 55 22.22 -14.93 -19.62
N SER A 56 23.12 -15.20 -20.58
CA SER A 56 24.42 -14.56 -20.72
C SER A 56 24.42 -13.55 -21.87
N THR A 57 25.28 -12.52 -21.79
CA THR A 57 25.40 -11.44 -22.79
C THR A 57 26.23 -11.82 -24.02
N ARG A 58 26.60 -13.10 -24.18
CA ARG A 58 27.46 -13.59 -25.27
C ARG A 58 26.75 -14.69 -26.06
N PRO A 59 26.84 -14.78 -27.39
CA PRO A 59 26.22 -15.87 -28.15
C PRO A 59 26.80 -17.25 -27.76
N PRO A 60 26.07 -18.36 -27.99
CA PRO A 60 26.56 -19.71 -27.73
C PRO A 60 27.83 -20.01 -28.54
N GLU A 61 28.84 -20.58 -27.88
CA GLU A 61 30.17 -20.82 -28.46
C GLU A 61 30.21 -21.96 -29.50
N SER A 62 29.17 -22.81 -29.55
CA SER A 62 29.05 -23.93 -30.48
C SER A 62 27.60 -24.40 -30.67
N GLU A 63 27.33 -25.11 -31.78
CA GLU A 63 26.04 -25.79 -32.00
C GLU A 63 25.71 -26.79 -30.87
N ALA A 64 26.73 -27.45 -30.30
CA ALA A 64 26.56 -28.38 -29.19
C ALA A 64 26.05 -27.69 -27.92
N ALA A 65 26.53 -26.48 -27.63
CA ALA A 65 26.06 -25.67 -26.50
C ALA A 65 24.60 -25.25 -26.69
N LEU A 66 24.24 -24.81 -27.91
CA LEU A 66 22.86 -24.45 -28.26
C LEU A 66 21.92 -25.66 -28.15
N ARG A 67 22.33 -26.82 -28.68
CA ARG A 67 21.58 -28.09 -28.58
C ARG A 67 21.41 -28.58 -27.14
N GLY A 68 22.43 -28.42 -26.31
CA GLY A 68 22.35 -28.74 -24.87
C GLY A 68 21.38 -27.83 -24.12
N ALA A 69 21.33 -26.55 -24.46
CA ALA A 69 20.34 -25.61 -23.93
C ALA A 69 18.91 -25.94 -24.42
N ALA A 70 18.76 -26.31 -25.70
CA ALA A 70 17.49 -26.74 -26.29
C ALA A 70 16.87 -27.94 -25.56
N ARG A 71 17.68 -28.97 -25.26
CA ARG A 71 17.22 -30.15 -24.50
C ARG A 71 16.72 -29.82 -23.09
N ARG A 72 17.41 -28.93 -22.36
CA ARG A 72 16.94 -28.52 -21.03
C ARG A 72 15.61 -27.80 -21.08
N HIS A 73 15.40 -26.98 -22.11
CA HIS A 73 14.12 -26.28 -22.31
C HIS A 73 13.01 -27.22 -22.77
N GLU A 74 13.32 -28.24 -23.59
CA GLU A 74 12.36 -29.30 -23.92
C GLU A 74 11.81 -29.96 -22.64
N ASP A 75 12.67 -30.31 -21.69
CA ASP A 75 12.26 -30.88 -20.41
C ASP A 75 11.44 -29.89 -19.56
N LEU A 76 11.79 -28.61 -19.56
CA LEU A 76 11.04 -27.56 -18.86
C LEU A 76 9.65 -27.37 -19.46
N LEU A 77 9.54 -27.32 -20.79
CA LEU A 77 8.27 -27.19 -21.51
C LEU A 77 7.38 -28.41 -21.27
N LYS A 78 7.95 -29.64 -21.26
CA LYS A 78 7.21 -30.84 -20.88
C LYS A 78 6.68 -30.77 -19.44
N ARG A 79 7.47 -30.27 -18.49
CA ARG A 79 7.02 -30.09 -17.10
C ARG A 79 5.94 -29.02 -16.97
N ALA A 80 6.04 -27.92 -17.72
CA ALA A 80 5.02 -26.87 -17.75
C ALA A 80 3.70 -27.37 -18.37
N LEU A 81 3.77 -28.17 -19.44
CA LEU A 81 2.60 -28.84 -20.01
C LEU A 81 1.97 -29.81 -19.00
N ALA A 82 2.80 -30.60 -18.31
CA ALA A 82 2.34 -31.50 -17.26
C ALA A 82 1.71 -30.75 -16.07
N SER A 83 2.21 -29.57 -15.69
CA SER A 83 1.60 -28.79 -14.60
C SER A 83 0.20 -28.27 -14.94
N GLU A 84 -0.09 -28.06 -16.23
CA GLU A 84 -1.41 -27.70 -16.75
C GLU A 84 -2.32 -28.90 -17.08
N GLY A 85 -1.88 -30.12 -16.76
CA GLY A 85 -2.65 -31.35 -16.95
C GLY A 85 -2.44 -32.06 -18.29
N TYR A 86 -1.44 -31.66 -19.08
CA TYR A 86 -1.08 -32.29 -20.36
C TYR A 86 0.08 -33.29 -20.18
N TYR A 87 -0.16 -34.39 -19.45
CA TYR A 87 0.88 -35.37 -19.11
C TYR A 87 1.34 -36.24 -20.29
N GLY A 88 0.53 -36.32 -21.34
CA GLY A 88 0.86 -37.01 -22.59
C GLY A 88 1.52 -36.11 -23.64
N ALA A 89 1.88 -34.87 -23.29
CA ALA A 89 2.40 -33.92 -24.26
C ALA A 89 3.76 -34.35 -24.82
N THR A 90 3.96 -34.08 -26.12
CA THR A 90 5.24 -34.28 -26.78
C THR A 90 5.82 -32.93 -27.19
N VAL A 91 7.12 -32.76 -26.93
CA VAL A 91 7.87 -31.57 -27.33
C VAL A 91 9.07 -32.07 -28.11
N SER A 92 9.26 -31.52 -29.29
CA SER A 92 10.45 -31.74 -30.11
C SER A 92 11.03 -30.39 -30.52
N PHE A 93 12.30 -30.36 -30.92
CA PHE A 93 12.94 -29.12 -31.33
C PHE A 93 13.79 -29.30 -32.58
N ALA A 94 13.76 -28.28 -33.44
CA ALA A 94 14.63 -28.11 -34.59
C ALA A 94 15.56 -26.92 -34.36
N LEU A 95 16.81 -27.04 -34.81
CA LEU A 95 17.86 -26.02 -34.64
C LEU A 95 18.34 -25.55 -36.01
N ALA A 96 18.48 -24.24 -36.18
CA ALA A 96 19.16 -23.64 -37.33
C ALA A 96 20.48 -22.99 -36.87
N TRP A 97 21.59 -23.48 -37.42
CA TRP A 97 22.93 -22.95 -37.21
C TRP A 97 23.53 -22.56 -38.57
N PRO A 98 24.11 -21.35 -38.73
CA PRO A 98 24.54 -20.40 -37.71
C PRO A 98 23.49 -19.33 -37.32
N GLU A 99 22.24 -19.45 -37.74
CA GLU A 99 21.19 -18.43 -37.52
C GLU A 99 20.71 -18.32 -36.06
N LEU A 100 21.12 -19.27 -35.19
CA LEU A 100 20.79 -19.31 -33.76
C LEU A 100 19.28 -19.41 -33.46
N VAL A 101 18.50 -19.96 -34.39
CA VAL A 101 17.04 -20.13 -34.21
C VAL A 101 16.75 -21.55 -33.70
N THR A 102 15.97 -21.66 -32.63
CA THR A 102 15.43 -22.92 -32.12
C THR A 102 13.92 -22.91 -32.21
N VAL A 103 13.34 -23.85 -32.94
CA VAL A 103 11.88 -24.00 -33.05
C VAL A 103 11.46 -25.20 -32.21
N PHE A 104 10.59 -24.97 -31.24
CA PHE A 104 9.95 -26.02 -30.44
C PHE A 104 8.58 -26.33 -31.04
N ASP A 105 8.44 -27.55 -31.52
CA ASP A 105 7.17 -28.11 -31.97
C ASP A 105 6.53 -28.83 -30.78
N VAL A 106 5.47 -28.23 -30.24
CA VAL A 106 4.74 -28.69 -29.07
C VAL A 106 3.42 -29.29 -29.51
N VAL A 107 3.15 -30.53 -29.10
CA VAL A 107 1.85 -31.19 -29.26
C VAL A 107 1.32 -31.50 -27.86
N PRO A 108 0.39 -30.67 -27.32
CA PRO A 108 -0.12 -30.82 -25.96
C PRO A 108 -0.82 -32.18 -25.70
N GLY A 109 -1.49 -32.74 -26.70
CA GLY A 109 -2.32 -33.94 -26.52
C GLY A 109 -3.59 -33.67 -25.71
N PRO A 110 -4.30 -34.72 -25.23
CA PRO A 110 -5.49 -34.55 -24.41
C PRO A 110 -5.13 -34.02 -23.01
N GLN A 111 -6.02 -33.20 -22.45
CA GLN A 111 -5.91 -32.77 -21.06
C GLN A 111 -6.46 -33.86 -20.14
N TYR A 112 -5.66 -34.28 -19.17
CA TYR A 112 -6.01 -35.34 -18.24
C TYR A 112 -6.99 -34.84 -17.20
N GLN A 113 -7.90 -35.71 -16.76
CA GLN A 113 -8.93 -35.37 -15.78
C GLN A 113 -8.75 -36.14 -14.47
N MET A 114 -9.20 -35.57 -13.37
CA MET A 114 -9.23 -36.25 -12.08
C MET A 114 -10.29 -37.38 -12.08
N ASP A 115 -9.92 -38.62 -11.76
CA ASP A 115 -10.86 -39.75 -11.67
C ASP A 115 -11.22 -40.08 -10.21
N ALA A 116 -10.22 -40.43 -9.39
CA ALA A 116 -10.40 -40.69 -7.97
C ALA A 116 -9.48 -39.86 -7.07
N VAL A 117 -10.03 -39.38 -5.95
CA VAL A 117 -9.29 -38.72 -4.88
C VAL A 117 -9.55 -39.45 -3.58
N ALA A 118 -8.49 -40.01 -2.99
CA ALA A 118 -8.53 -40.70 -1.71
C ALA A 118 -7.70 -39.93 -0.68
N VAL A 119 -8.22 -39.83 0.55
CA VAL A 119 -7.52 -39.25 1.68
C VAL A 119 -7.43 -40.32 2.76
N ARG A 120 -6.21 -40.62 3.21
CA ARG A 120 -5.94 -41.58 4.28
C ARG A 120 -5.17 -40.88 5.39
N ILE A 121 -5.58 -41.12 6.64
CA ILE A 121 -5.09 -40.37 7.80
C ILE A 121 -4.62 -41.33 8.88
N TRP A 122 -3.47 -41.03 9.49
CA TRP A 122 -2.93 -41.76 10.64
C TRP A 122 -2.66 -40.82 11.81
N GLU A 123 -2.77 -41.33 13.04
CA GLU A 123 -2.49 -40.54 14.25
C GLU A 123 -0.99 -40.25 14.42
N ARG A 124 -0.15 -41.22 14.04
CA ARG A 124 1.31 -41.15 14.13
C ARG A 124 1.92 -41.72 12.86
N GLU A 125 3.11 -41.26 12.52
CA GLU A 125 3.95 -41.77 11.43
C GLU A 125 4.20 -43.29 11.54
N ASP A 126 3.30 -44.09 10.98
CA ASP A 126 3.55 -45.46 10.52
C ASP A 126 2.43 -45.90 9.53
N PRO A 127 2.60 -45.63 8.21
CA PRO A 127 1.68 -46.07 7.17
C PRO A 127 1.53 -47.60 7.04
N SER A 128 2.38 -48.36 7.74
CA SER A 128 2.54 -49.82 7.63
C SER A 128 2.11 -50.59 8.88
N GLY A 129 1.73 -49.90 9.97
CA GLY A 129 1.44 -50.55 11.26
C GLY A 129 0.50 -49.83 12.24
N GLY A 130 0.11 -48.57 11.99
CA GLY A 130 -0.88 -47.86 12.81
C GLY A 130 -2.32 -48.02 12.30
N PRO A 131 -3.35 -47.94 13.18
CA PRO A 131 -4.74 -47.93 12.74
C PRO A 131 -5.03 -46.65 11.93
N GLU A 132 -5.59 -46.82 10.73
CA GLU A 132 -6.08 -45.71 9.91
C GLU A 132 -7.27 -45.05 10.61
N ILE A 133 -7.26 -43.72 10.70
CA ILE A 133 -8.36 -42.93 11.23
C ILE A 133 -9.30 -42.61 10.08
N THR A 134 -10.61 -42.84 10.28
CA THR A 134 -11.62 -42.37 9.33
C THR A 134 -11.55 -40.85 9.22
N PRO A 135 -11.32 -40.30 8.00
CA PRO A 135 -11.29 -38.86 7.81
C PRO A 135 -12.56 -38.19 8.36
N PRO A 136 -12.45 -37.03 9.02
CA PRO A 136 -13.63 -36.26 9.41
C PRO A 136 -14.53 -36.02 8.19
N GLN A 137 -15.85 -36.19 8.32
CA GLN A 137 -16.79 -36.01 7.19
C GLN A 137 -16.74 -34.59 6.58
N SER A 138 -16.28 -33.61 7.36
CA SER A 138 -16.08 -32.23 6.93
C SER A 138 -14.79 -31.98 6.16
N LEU A 139 -13.86 -32.96 6.12
CA LEU A 139 -12.59 -32.82 5.42
C LEU A 139 -12.80 -32.99 3.92
N GLN A 140 -12.49 -31.95 3.14
CA GLN A 140 -12.69 -31.95 1.69
C GLN A 140 -11.38 -31.61 0.98
N SER A 141 -11.02 -32.38 -0.04
CA SER A 141 -9.85 -32.08 -0.89
C SER A 141 -10.09 -30.88 -1.82
N GLY A 142 -11.35 -30.52 -2.06
CA GLY A 142 -11.73 -29.52 -3.06
C GLY A 142 -11.55 -29.98 -4.52
N LEU A 143 -11.10 -31.22 -4.73
CA LEU A 143 -10.94 -31.82 -6.04
C LEU A 143 -12.18 -32.67 -6.37
N GLU A 144 -12.85 -32.32 -7.47
CA GLU A 144 -14.00 -33.06 -7.97
C GLU A 144 -13.60 -33.97 -9.13
N ARG A 145 -14.36 -35.04 -9.34
CA ARG A 145 -14.16 -35.93 -10.50
C ARG A 145 -14.48 -35.18 -11.79
N GLY A 146 -13.61 -35.31 -12.79
CA GLY A 146 -13.77 -34.70 -14.13
C GLY A 146 -13.14 -33.32 -14.28
N VAL A 147 -12.61 -32.71 -13.23
CA VAL A 147 -11.84 -31.46 -13.35
C VAL A 147 -10.45 -31.74 -13.96
N PRO A 148 -9.84 -30.76 -14.67
CA PRO A 148 -8.49 -30.90 -15.18
C PRO A 148 -7.48 -31.26 -14.08
N ALA A 149 -6.65 -32.27 -14.31
CA ALA A 149 -5.64 -32.72 -13.36
C ALA A 149 -4.42 -31.78 -13.34
N ARG A 150 -4.58 -30.55 -12.85
CA ARG A 150 -3.49 -29.56 -12.77
C ARG A 150 -2.65 -29.78 -11.52
N ALA A 151 -1.32 -29.69 -11.66
CA ALA A 151 -0.40 -29.90 -10.54
C ALA A 151 -0.60 -28.88 -9.41
N VAL A 152 -0.93 -27.63 -9.75
CA VAL A 152 -1.21 -26.56 -8.77
C VAL A 152 -2.41 -26.90 -7.90
N GLU A 153 -3.47 -27.47 -8.48
CA GLU A 153 -4.67 -27.87 -7.74
C GLU A 153 -4.40 -29.07 -6.84
N VAL A 154 -3.60 -30.03 -7.31
CA VAL A 154 -3.20 -31.23 -6.55
C VAL A 154 -2.35 -30.87 -5.33
N ILE A 155 -1.36 -29.99 -5.51
CA ILE A 155 -0.52 -29.49 -4.42
C ILE A 155 -1.37 -28.64 -3.46
N GLY A 156 -2.21 -27.74 -3.99
CA GLY A 156 -3.09 -26.90 -3.20
C GLY A 156 -4.11 -27.69 -2.38
N ALA A 157 -4.61 -28.81 -2.91
CA ALA A 157 -5.52 -29.71 -2.18
C ALA A 157 -4.84 -30.37 -0.98
N GLU A 158 -3.58 -30.79 -1.09
CA GLU A 158 -2.79 -31.31 0.04
C GLU A 158 -2.62 -30.27 1.14
N GLU A 159 -2.23 -29.05 0.76
CA GLU A 159 -2.10 -27.92 1.68
C GLU A 159 -3.44 -27.58 2.35
N ALA A 160 -4.53 -27.57 1.59
CA ALA A 160 -5.88 -27.32 2.10
C ALA A 160 -6.37 -28.40 3.07
N LEU A 161 -6.04 -29.67 2.81
CA LEU A 161 -6.37 -30.79 3.70
C LEU A 161 -5.61 -30.67 5.03
N VAL A 162 -4.30 -30.38 4.98
CA VAL A 162 -3.49 -30.13 6.18
C VAL A 162 -4.03 -28.91 6.95
N ALA A 163 -4.32 -27.81 6.25
CA ALA A 163 -4.89 -26.61 6.86
C ALA A 163 -6.21 -26.93 7.58
N GLN A 164 -7.15 -27.62 6.93
CA GLN A 164 -8.42 -28.04 7.54
C GLN A 164 -8.22 -28.87 8.80
N LEU A 165 -7.26 -29.82 8.81
CA LEU A 165 -6.95 -30.59 10.02
C LEU A 165 -6.45 -29.68 11.15
N THR A 166 -5.54 -28.72 10.85
CA THR A 166 -5.07 -27.75 11.84
C THR A 166 -6.19 -26.82 12.36
N GLU A 167 -7.22 -26.56 11.56
CA GLU A 167 -8.42 -25.81 11.96
C GLU A 167 -9.42 -26.63 12.79
N MET A 168 -9.35 -27.97 12.72
CA MET A 168 -10.23 -28.90 13.46
C MET A 168 -9.67 -29.32 14.83
N GLY A 169 -8.49 -28.81 15.21
CA GLY A 169 -7.86 -29.07 16.49
C GLY A 169 -6.64 -29.98 16.45
N TYR A 170 -6.04 -30.20 15.28
CA TYR A 170 -4.86 -31.04 15.09
C TYR A 170 -3.61 -30.18 14.74
N PRO A 171 -2.90 -29.61 15.73
CA PRO A 171 -1.85 -28.61 15.51
C PRO A 171 -0.62 -29.14 14.77
N PHE A 172 -0.39 -30.47 14.83
CA PHE A 172 0.76 -31.14 14.24
C PHE A 172 0.42 -31.89 12.96
N ALA A 173 -0.75 -31.60 12.38
CA ALA A 173 -1.14 -32.24 11.14
C ALA A 173 -0.14 -31.91 10.04
N ARG A 174 0.32 -32.94 9.31
CA ARG A 174 1.27 -32.79 8.20
C ARG A 174 1.00 -33.81 7.11
N ALA A 175 1.43 -33.47 5.90
CA ALA A 175 1.46 -34.41 4.80
C ALA A 175 2.65 -35.38 4.95
N LEU A 176 2.42 -36.68 4.68
CA LEU A 176 3.47 -37.70 4.65
C LEU A 176 3.92 -37.93 3.21
N THR A 177 3.01 -38.41 2.37
CA THR A 177 3.27 -38.71 0.95
C THR A 177 2.02 -38.46 0.13
N ARG A 178 2.24 -38.10 -1.13
CA ARG A 178 1.20 -37.94 -2.15
C ARG A 178 1.51 -38.86 -3.31
N ASP A 179 0.64 -39.83 -3.54
CA ASP A 179 0.74 -40.71 -4.69
C ASP A 179 -0.20 -40.19 -5.79
N ALA A 180 0.36 -39.65 -6.86
CA ALA A 180 -0.36 -39.22 -8.05
C ALA A 180 -0.09 -40.21 -9.19
N LEU A 181 -1.06 -41.07 -9.48
CA LEU A 181 -0.98 -42.07 -10.54
C LEU A 181 -1.65 -41.52 -11.80
N VAL A 182 -0.89 -41.38 -12.87
CA VAL A 182 -1.39 -40.93 -14.19
C VAL A 182 -1.62 -42.16 -15.07
N ASP A 183 -2.88 -42.37 -15.47
CA ASP A 183 -3.27 -43.40 -16.43
C ASP A 183 -3.27 -42.79 -17.84
N HIS A 184 -2.27 -43.14 -18.65
CA HIS A 184 -2.12 -42.64 -20.01
C HIS A 184 -3.14 -43.22 -21.01
N ASP A 185 -3.75 -44.38 -20.72
CA ASP A 185 -4.74 -44.99 -21.62
C ASP A 185 -6.13 -44.37 -21.40
N ARG A 186 -6.48 -44.11 -20.14
CA ARG A 186 -7.76 -43.49 -19.77
C ARG A 186 -7.71 -41.97 -19.76
N HIS A 187 -6.52 -41.37 -19.88
CA HIS A 187 -6.26 -39.94 -19.73
C HIS A 187 -6.78 -39.39 -18.40
N THR A 188 -6.58 -40.15 -17.33
CA THR A 188 -7.06 -39.80 -15.99
C THR A 188 -5.93 -39.79 -14.97
N MET A 189 -6.14 -39.09 -13.85
CA MET A 189 -5.24 -39.10 -12.71
C MET A 189 -5.99 -39.50 -11.44
N ASP A 190 -5.38 -40.42 -10.69
CA ASP A 190 -5.81 -40.82 -9.36
C ASP A 190 -4.84 -40.27 -8.32
N VAL A 191 -5.35 -39.61 -7.28
CA VAL A 191 -4.53 -39.05 -6.21
C VAL A 191 -4.89 -39.65 -4.87
N THR A 192 -3.89 -40.18 -4.18
CA THR A 192 -4.01 -40.61 -2.79
C THR A 192 -3.14 -39.73 -1.90
N TYR A 193 -3.78 -38.97 -1.01
CA TYR A 193 -3.11 -38.18 0.01
C TYR A 193 -2.95 -39.00 1.29
N ARG A 194 -1.71 -39.13 1.78
CA ARG A 194 -1.42 -39.72 3.10
C ARG A 194 -1.05 -38.61 4.08
N LEU A 195 -1.86 -38.46 5.13
CA LEU A 195 -1.70 -37.40 6.14
C LEU A 195 -1.45 -38.01 7.52
N GLU A 196 -0.65 -37.33 8.32
CA GLU A 196 -0.56 -37.56 9.76
C GLU A 196 -1.35 -36.46 10.46
N SER A 197 -2.37 -36.81 11.25
CA SER A 197 -3.15 -35.82 12.01
C SER A 197 -2.44 -35.42 13.31
N GLY A 198 -1.68 -36.31 13.93
CA GLY A 198 -1.24 -36.13 15.31
C GLY A 198 -2.42 -36.17 16.30
N GLY A 199 -2.12 -35.81 17.55
CA GLY A 199 -3.12 -35.66 18.61
C GLY A 199 -3.99 -34.42 18.43
N ARG A 200 -5.22 -34.49 18.96
CA ARG A 200 -6.15 -33.35 18.99
C ARG A 200 -6.01 -32.58 20.30
N TYR A 201 -5.77 -31.27 20.24
CA TYR A 201 -5.47 -30.44 21.42
C TYR A 201 -6.41 -29.24 21.56
N ARG A 202 -6.49 -28.74 22.80
CA ARG A 202 -7.10 -27.47 23.18
C ARG A 202 -6.02 -26.42 23.44
N PHE A 203 -6.37 -25.15 23.31
CA PHE A 203 -5.47 -24.06 23.65
C PHE A 203 -5.13 -24.09 25.14
N GLY A 204 -3.85 -24.22 25.46
CA GLY A 204 -3.30 -24.01 26.79
C GLY A 204 -2.92 -22.54 27.06
N PRO A 205 -2.32 -22.26 28.24
CA PRO A 205 -1.86 -20.93 28.57
C PRO A 205 -0.78 -20.46 27.59
N PRO A 206 -0.84 -19.22 27.07
CA PRO A 206 0.16 -18.71 26.14
C PRO A 206 1.50 -18.50 26.83
N ARG A 207 2.59 -18.95 26.19
CA ARG A 207 3.96 -18.71 26.64
C ARG A 207 4.56 -17.58 25.83
N MET A 208 4.85 -16.46 26.47
CA MET A 208 5.38 -15.26 25.81
C MET A 208 6.88 -15.12 26.09
N LEU A 209 7.68 -15.01 25.04
CA LEU A 209 9.13 -14.87 25.11
C LEU A 209 9.58 -13.60 24.36
N GLY A 210 10.64 -12.97 24.86
CA GLY A 210 11.27 -11.79 24.22
C GLY A 210 10.61 -10.43 24.54
N LEU A 211 9.69 -10.38 25.52
CA LEU A 211 9.16 -9.13 26.06
C LEU A 211 10.14 -8.51 27.07
N ASP A 212 10.48 -7.23 26.87
CA ASP A 212 11.33 -6.42 27.74
C ASP A 212 10.57 -5.17 28.20
N LYS A 213 10.12 -4.32 27.26
CA LYS A 213 9.45 -3.05 27.56
C LYS A 213 7.94 -3.11 27.34
N VAL A 214 7.45 -4.03 26.52
CA VAL A 214 6.02 -4.29 26.31
C VAL A 214 5.50 -5.16 27.45
N ARG A 215 4.39 -4.73 28.04
CA ARG A 215 3.74 -5.50 29.11
C ARG A 215 3.07 -6.76 28.53
N PRO A 216 3.15 -7.93 29.18
CA PRO A 216 2.47 -9.15 28.73
C PRO A 216 0.96 -8.96 28.51
N GLU A 217 0.32 -8.08 29.28
CA GLU A 217 -1.11 -7.78 29.15
C GLU A 217 -1.47 -7.16 27.79
N VAL A 218 -0.52 -6.47 27.14
CA VAL A 218 -0.71 -5.95 25.78
C VAL A 218 -0.84 -7.11 24.81
N VAL A 219 0.07 -8.08 24.86
CA VAL A 219 0.03 -9.26 24.00
C VAL A 219 -1.19 -10.12 24.30
N ARG A 220 -1.54 -10.31 25.57
CA ARG A 220 -2.72 -11.10 25.97
C ARG A 220 -4.02 -10.54 25.42
N ARG A 221 -4.17 -9.22 25.33
CA ARG A 221 -5.37 -8.58 24.76
C ARG A 221 -5.54 -8.89 23.27
N GLU A 222 -4.45 -9.09 22.55
CA GLU A 222 -4.48 -9.37 21.11
C GLU A 222 -4.72 -10.85 20.78
N ILE A 223 -4.67 -11.74 21.78
CA ILE A 223 -4.96 -13.16 21.62
C ILE A 223 -6.43 -13.36 21.25
N SER A 224 -6.65 -14.08 20.14
CA SER A 224 -7.99 -14.30 19.56
C SER A 224 -8.63 -15.62 19.92
N TRP A 225 -7.97 -16.43 20.76
CA TRP A 225 -8.51 -17.68 21.31
C TRP A 225 -8.81 -17.55 22.81
N LEU A 226 -9.67 -18.45 23.30
CA LEU A 226 -9.91 -18.65 24.72
C LEU A 226 -9.16 -19.91 25.18
N GLU A 227 -8.53 -19.85 26.35
CA GLU A 227 -7.91 -21.03 26.96
C GLU A 227 -8.96 -22.12 27.18
N GLY A 228 -8.61 -23.36 26.84
CA GLY A 228 -9.50 -24.53 26.90
C GLY A 228 -10.40 -24.74 25.67
N ALA A 229 -10.49 -23.78 24.74
CA ALA A 229 -11.15 -24.01 23.46
C ALA A 229 -10.33 -24.98 22.58
N TRP A 230 -10.99 -25.68 21.65
CA TRP A 230 -10.27 -26.50 20.66
C TRP A 230 -9.29 -25.63 19.87
N TYR A 231 -8.11 -26.18 19.58
CA TYR A 231 -7.13 -25.51 18.75
C TYR A 231 -7.73 -25.20 17.37
N ASP A 232 -7.48 -23.99 16.88
CA ASP A 232 -7.90 -23.53 15.56
C ASP A 232 -6.82 -22.60 15.00
N GLN A 233 -6.13 -23.06 13.95
CA GLN A 233 -5.04 -22.31 13.33
C GLN A 233 -5.47 -20.91 12.85
N ARG A 234 -6.75 -20.70 12.52
CA ARG A 234 -7.26 -19.37 12.13
C ARG A 234 -7.14 -18.38 13.27
N ARG A 235 -7.37 -18.80 14.52
CA ARG A 235 -7.22 -17.94 15.71
C ARG A 235 -5.77 -17.55 15.99
N VAL A 236 -4.83 -18.47 15.70
CA VAL A 236 -3.39 -18.20 15.79
C VAL A 236 -3.00 -17.15 14.76
N LYS A 237 -3.44 -17.32 13.50
CA LYS A 237 -3.22 -16.35 12.42
C LYS A 237 -3.85 -14.98 12.71
N GLU A 238 -5.10 -14.94 13.16
CA GLU A 238 -5.79 -13.70 13.58
C GLU A 238 -5.01 -12.96 14.67
N THR A 239 -4.43 -13.69 15.63
CA THR A 239 -3.59 -13.11 16.69
C THR A 239 -2.29 -12.54 16.12
N GLN A 240 -1.64 -13.24 15.20
CA GLN A 240 -0.44 -12.74 14.52
C GLN A 240 -0.74 -11.45 13.75
N GLU A 241 -1.87 -11.40 13.03
CA GLU A 241 -2.31 -10.21 12.29
C GLU A 241 -2.60 -9.02 13.23
N LYS A 242 -3.26 -9.24 14.37
CA LYS A 242 -3.48 -8.20 15.39
C LYS A 242 -2.17 -7.69 15.97
N LEU A 243 -1.27 -8.58 16.39
CA LEU A 243 0.04 -8.21 16.91
C LEU A 243 0.87 -7.43 15.86
N GLN A 244 0.79 -7.80 14.59
CA GLN A 244 1.43 -7.06 13.49
C GLN A 244 0.90 -5.62 13.38
N LYS A 245 -0.42 -5.43 13.48
CA LYS A 245 -1.07 -4.10 13.41
C LYS A 245 -0.67 -3.16 14.54
N THR A 246 -0.26 -3.69 15.69
CA THR A 246 0.27 -2.86 16.80
C THR A 246 1.57 -2.14 16.43
N GLY A 247 2.34 -2.69 15.48
CA GLY A 247 3.67 -2.17 15.10
C GLY A 247 4.71 -2.25 16.23
N LEU A 248 4.46 -3.05 17.29
CA LEU A 248 5.34 -3.20 18.45
C LEU A 248 6.46 -4.21 18.24
N PHE A 249 6.32 -5.12 17.28
CA PHE A 249 7.24 -6.24 17.07
C PHE A 249 7.82 -6.21 15.66
N SER A 250 9.09 -6.58 15.55
CA SER A 250 9.82 -6.69 14.27
C SER A 250 9.82 -8.12 13.74
N LEU A 251 9.81 -9.10 14.63
CA LEU A 251 9.70 -10.53 14.33
C LEU A 251 8.67 -11.15 15.30
N MET A 252 7.82 -12.01 14.78
CA MET A 252 6.82 -12.75 15.54
C MET A 252 6.76 -14.18 15.02
N GLN A 253 6.96 -15.15 15.90
CA GLN A 253 6.74 -16.56 15.60
C GLN A 253 5.73 -17.12 16.61
N LEU A 254 4.64 -17.67 16.09
CA LEU A 254 3.57 -18.28 16.86
C LEU A 254 3.50 -19.74 16.46
N TYR A 255 3.74 -20.64 17.43
CA TYR A 255 3.74 -22.08 17.16
C TYR A 255 3.27 -22.86 18.40
N PRO A 256 2.65 -24.03 18.21
CA PRO A 256 2.34 -24.93 19.31
C PRO A 256 3.62 -25.41 20.00
N ALA A 257 3.63 -25.49 21.34
CA ALA A 257 4.72 -26.11 22.09
C ALA A 257 4.89 -27.59 21.71
N ALA A 258 5.97 -28.25 22.15
CA ALA A 258 6.16 -29.67 21.87
C ALA A 258 5.01 -30.51 22.48
N GLN A 259 4.62 -31.61 21.82
CA GLN A 259 3.54 -32.50 22.31
C GLN A 259 3.77 -32.98 23.75
N ALA A 260 5.02 -33.16 24.16
CA ALA A 260 5.40 -33.57 25.51
C ALA A 260 5.10 -32.52 26.60
N GLU A 261 4.87 -31.27 26.21
CA GLU A 261 4.53 -30.15 27.11
C GLU A 261 3.01 -29.96 27.24
N ALA A 262 2.20 -30.84 26.65
CA ALA A 262 0.75 -30.81 26.80
C ALA A 262 0.32 -31.34 28.17
N GLU A 263 -0.55 -30.61 28.86
CA GLU A 263 -1.17 -31.03 30.13
C GLU A 263 -2.68 -31.16 29.92
N GLU A 264 -3.27 -32.33 30.19
CA GLU A 264 -4.72 -32.58 30.05
C GLU A 264 -5.29 -32.17 28.67
N ASP A 265 -4.61 -32.56 27.59
CA ASP A 265 -4.92 -32.17 26.20
C ASP A 265 -4.87 -30.65 25.93
N ARG A 266 -4.31 -29.85 26.84
CA ARG A 266 -4.08 -28.41 26.66
C ARG A 266 -2.65 -28.16 26.24
N LEU A 267 -2.49 -27.56 25.07
CA LEU A 267 -1.20 -27.30 24.46
C LEU A 267 -0.88 -25.80 24.53
N PRO A 268 0.17 -25.39 25.25
CA PRO A 268 0.64 -24.00 25.23
C PRO A 268 1.00 -23.56 23.81
N ILE A 269 0.63 -22.33 23.47
CA ILE A 269 1.13 -21.68 22.26
C ILE A 269 2.30 -20.80 22.65
N CYS A 270 3.45 -21.01 22.00
CA CYS A 270 4.65 -20.20 22.17
C CYS A 270 4.57 -18.98 21.25
N LEU A 271 4.70 -17.79 21.85
CA LEU A 271 4.79 -16.51 21.18
C LEU A 271 6.21 -16.00 21.38
N GLU A 272 7.07 -16.23 20.39
CA GLU A 272 8.41 -15.66 20.34
C GLU A 272 8.37 -14.31 19.64
N LEU A 273 8.59 -13.25 20.41
CA LEU A 273 8.38 -11.88 19.98
C LEU A 273 9.69 -11.10 20.11
N THR A 274 10.07 -10.37 19.05
CA THR A 274 11.19 -9.42 19.11
C THR A 274 10.65 -8.00 19.05
N GLU A 275 10.74 -7.27 20.16
CA GLU A 275 10.30 -5.88 20.23
C GLU A 275 11.02 -5.00 19.20
N ARG A 276 10.24 -4.20 18.47
CA ARG A 276 10.74 -3.17 17.55
C ARG A 276 11.09 -1.91 18.37
N PRO A 277 12.06 -1.08 17.94
CA PRO A 277 12.22 0.25 18.50
C PRO A 277 10.89 1.02 18.53
N HIS A 278 10.42 1.34 19.74
CA HIS A 278 9.10 1.96 19.95
C HIS A 278 9.03 3.43 19.52
N ARG A 279 10.18 4.06 19.24
CA ARG A 279 10.28 5.49 18.95
C ARG A 279 10.65 5.71 17.50
N THR A 280 9.96 6.62 16.84
CA THR A 280 10.27 7.05 15.47
C THR A 280 10.32 8.57 15.44
N VAL A 281 11.29 9.11 14.72
CA VAL A 281 11.41 10.54 14.43
C VAL A 281 11.36 10.72 12.93
N SER A 282 10.49 11.61 12.46
CA SER A 282 10.42 12.01 11.06
C SER A 282 10.67 13.51 10.97
N LEU A 283 11.45 13.93 9.97
CA LEU A 283 11.73 15.33 9.68
C LEU A 283 11.42 15.58 8.21
N GLY A 284 10.75 16.69 7.91
CA GLY A 284 10.38 17.10 6.56
C GLY A 284 10.73 18.56 6.32
N LEU A 285 11.10 18.88 5.08
CA LEU A 285 11.30 20.24 4.59
C LEU A 285 10.42 20.46 3.36
N GLN A 286 9.84 21.64 3.24
CA GLN A 286 9.04 22.06 2.08
C GLN A 286 9.36 23.51 1.74
N TYR A 287 9.14 23.89 0.48
CA TYR A 287 9.24 25.28 0.05
C TYR A 287 8.16 25.57 -0.99
N ARG A 288 7.41 26.65 -0.78
CA ARG A 288 6.47 27.18 -1.77
C ARG A 288 6.63 28.69 -1.81
N THR A 289 6.48 29.31 -2.97
CA THR A 289 6.64 30.78 -3.06
C THR A 289 5.54 31.56 -2.36
N ASP A 290 4.36 30.95 -2.21
CA ASP A 290 3.19 31.53 -1.54
C ASP A 290 3.15 31.26 -0.02
N GLU A 291 3.73 30.16 0.45
CA GLU A 291 3.75 29.79 1.88
C GLU A 291 5.13 29.93 2.56
N GLY A 292 6.17 30.18 1.77
CA GLY A 292 7.55 30.26 2.22
C GLY A 292 8.23 28.91 2.50
N ILE A 293 9.31 28.96 3.28
CA ILE A 293 10.02 27.76 3.75
C ILE A 293 9.23 27.12 4.89
N GLY A 294 9.08 25.79 4.84
CA GLY A 294 8.44 25.00 5.87
C GLY A 294 9.31 23.85 6.37
N ALA A 295 9.17 23.54 7.65
CA ALA A 295 9.73 22.37 8.30
C ALA A 295 8.66 21.63 9.10
N ALA A 296 8.76 20.30 9.11
CA ALA A 296 7.90 19.44 9.90
C ALA A 296 8.75 18.48 10.74
N ALA A 297 8.30 18.20 11.96
CA ALA A 297 8.90 17.24 12.86
C ALA A 297 7.81 16.40 13.53
N ASP A 298 7.94 15.09 13.42
CA ASP A 298 7.06 14.13 14.07
C ASP A 298 7.87 13.22 14.98
N TRP A 299 7.40 13.05 16.21
CA TRP A 299 7.91 12.06 17.15
C TRP A 299 6.78 11.13 17.56
N GLU A 300 6.98 9.84 17.40
CA GLU A 300 6.01 8.82 17.79
C GLU A 300 6.60 7.87 18.82
N HIS A 301 5.82 7.56 19.85
CA HIS A 301 6.11 6.50 20.81
C HIS A 301 4.98 5.44 20.81
N ARG A 302 5.19 4.31 20.13
CA ARG A 302 4.17 3.25 19.90
C ARG A 302 3.74 2.47 21.14
N ASN A 303 4.59 2.46 22.17
CA ASN A 303 4.31 1.77 23.44
C ASN A 303 4.28 2.75 24.63
N PHE A 304 3.62 3.89 24.47
CA PHE A 304 3.56 4.92 25.50
C PHE A 304 2.94 4.35 26.79
N MET A 305 3.52 4.71 27.94
CA MET A 305 3.16 4.16 29.27
C MET A 305 3.22 2.63 29.38
N ARG A 306 3.87 1.94 28.42
CA ARG A 306 3.91 0.47 28.30
C ARG A 306 2.54 -0.18 28.08
N LEU A 307 1.59 0.55 27.49
CA LEU A 307 0.20 0.10 27.30
C LEU A 307 -0.09 -0.42 25.88
N GLY A 308 0.91 -0.44 24.98
CA GLY A 308 0.70 -0.72 23.56
C GLY A 308 -0.17 0.35 22.87
N ARG A 309 -0.03 1.61 23.31
CA ARG A 309 -0.75 2.77 22.79
C ARG A 309 0.23 3.79 22.25
N SER A 310 -0.15 4.49 21.20
CA SER A 310 0.75 5.42 20.54
C SER A 310 0.55 6.85 21.04
N LEU A 311 1.64 7.52 21.42
CA LEU A 311 1.67 8.97 21.61
C LEU A 311 2.43 9.58 20.44
N ARG A 312 1.81 10.51 19.73
CA ARG A 312 2.44 11.27 18.64
C ARG A 312 2.49 12.75 19.01
N LEU A 313 3.65 13.34 18.82
CA LEU A 313 3.89 14.76 18.88
C LEU A 313 4.27 15.20 17.47
N SER A 314 3.55 16.17 16.93
CA SER A 314 3.74 16.67 15.57
C SER A 314 3.90 18.17 15.61
N SER A 315 4.87 18.73 14.91
CA SER A 315 5.02 20.17 14.77
C SER A 315 5.29 20.51 13.32
N GLN A 316 4.58 21.51 12.82
CA GLN A 316 4.81 22.08 11.50
C GLN A 316 4.99 23.57 11.64
N VAL A 317 6.02 24.10 10.99
CA VAL A 317 6.37 25.51 11.00
C VAL A 317 6.63 25.93 9.57
N THR A 318 5.79 26.79 9.03
CA THR A 318 5.97 27.53 7.78
C THR A 318 5.98 29.02 8.09
N GLU A 319 6.18 29.88 7.09
CA GLU A 319 6.08 31.33 7.29
C GLU A 319 4.64 31.74 7.63
N LEU A 320 3.64 31.07 7.04
CA LEU A 320 2.23 31.32 7.31
C LEU A 320 1.66 30.57 8.53
N GLU A 321 1.98 29.29 8.72
CA GLU A 321 1.38 28.45 9.76
C GLU A 321 2.43 27.88 10.72
N GLN A 322 2.19 28.02 12.02
CA GLN A 322 2.95 27.33 13.05
C GLN A 322 2.01 26.55 13.93
N ASN A 323 2.16 25.22 13.97
CA ASN A 323 1.32 24.38 14.78
C ASN A 323 2.10 23.31 15.56
N PHE A 324 1.53 22.91 16.69
CA PHE A 324 1.99 21.82 17.53
C PHE A 324 0.79 20.98 17.94
N GLY A 325 0.86 19.68 17.65
CA GLY A 325 -0.18 18.71 17.90
C GLY A 325 0.29 17.57 18.79
N VAL A 326 -0.63 17.06 19.61
CA VAL A 326 -0.47 15.88 20.46
C VAL A 326 -1.62 14.94 20.17
N ASN A 327 -1.31 13.71 19.76
CA ASN A 327 -2.30 12.66 19.51
C ASN A 327 -2.00 11.46 20.39
N TYR A 328 -2.96 11.05 21.21
CA TYR A 328 -2.92 9.78 21.94
C TYR A 328 -3.88 8.78 21.31
N VAL A 329 -3.31 7.77 20.65
CA VAL A 329 -4.02 6.81 19.81
C VAL A 329 -4.20 5.49 20.56
N ILE A 330 -5.45 5.07 20.66
CA ILE A 330 -5.88 3.82 21.28
C ILE A 330 -6.49 2.94 20.19
N GLN A 331 -5.71 1.98 19.69
CA GLN A 331 -6.18 0.96 18.77
C GLN A 331 -7.12 -0.02 19.51
N ASP A 332 -8.02 -0.62 18.74
CA ASP A 332 -9.02 -1.60 19.19
C ASP A 332 -9.77 -1.17 20.47
N PHE A 333 -10.17 0.10 20.48
CA PHE A 333 -10.83 0.72 21.63
C PHE A 333 -12.09 -0.05 21.99
N MET A 334 -12.24 -0.38 23.29
CA MET A 334 -13.32 -1.21 23.83
C MET A 334 -13.43 -2.60 23.17
N ASN A 335 -12.31 -3.21 22.79
CA ASN A 335 -12.25 -4.53 22.13
C ASN A 335 -13.08 -4.59 20.83
N SER A 336 -13.20 -3.44 20.15
CA SER A 336 -13.82 -3.33 18.84
C SER A 336 -12.74 -3.13 17.77
N ARG A 337 -13.12 -2.98 16.50
CA ARG A 337 -12.17 -2.57 15.43
C ARG A 337 -11.92 -1.06 15.40
N ASN A 338 -12.44 -0.33 16.39
CA ASN A 338 -12.42 1.13 16.38
C ASN A 338 -11.09 1.66 16.90
N THR A 339 -10.62 2.76 16.32
CA THR A 339 -9.48 3.51 16.85
C THR A 339 -9.97 4.80 17.47
N LEU A 340 -9.66 5.01 18.76
CA LEU A 340 -9.93 6.28 19.44
C LEU A 340 -8.66 7.11 19.52
N THR A 341 -8.72 8.35 19.03
CA THR A 341 -7.65 9.34 19.13
C THR A 341 -8.12 10.50 20.00
N LEU A 342 -7.42 10.72 21.12
CA LEU A 342 -7.55 11.97 21.88
C LEU A 342 -6.51 12.95 21.35
N HIS A 343 -6.93 14.14 20.96
CA HIS A 343 -6.05 15.11 20.32
C HIS A 343 -6.11 16.48 20.97
N GLY A 344 -4.97 17.15 20.96
CA GLY A 344 -4.84 18.57 21.28
C GLY A 344 -3.92 19.22 20.26
N LYS A 345 -4.31 20.36 19.70
CA LYS A 345 -3.51 21.14 18.76
C LYS A 345 -3.49 22.60 19.19
N VAL A 346 -2.33 23.23 19.13
CA VAL A 346 -2.19 24.67 19.21
C VAL A 346 -1.68 25.14 17.85
N GLY A 347 -2.20 26.26 17.36
CA GLY A 347 -1.81 26.76 16.05
C GLY A 347 -1.88 28.28 15.97
N GLN A 348 -0.98 28.85 15.20
CA GLN A 348 -1.06 30.20 14.68
C GLN A 348 -1.04 30.12 13.15
N LEU A 349 -1.92 30.90 12.53
CA LEU A 349 -1.96 31.12 11.09
C LEU A 349 -1.92 32.63 10.86
N ASP A 350 -0.88 33.11 10.20
CA ASP A 350 -0.63 34.51 9.89
C ASP A 350 -0.65 34.65 8.36
N THR A 351 -1.76 35.18 7.84
CA THR A 351 -1.93 35.45 6.40
C THR A 351 -1.94 36.95 6.16
N ASP A 352 -1.86 37.36 4.90
CA ASP A 352 -1.97 38.77 4.54
C ASP A 352 -3.35 39.37 4.89
N PHE A 353 -4.39 38.54 5.02
CA PHE A 353 -5.79 38.98 5.15
C PHE A 353 -6.34 38.83 6.58
N TYR A 354 -5.86 37.85 7.34
CA TYR A 354 -6.23 37.63 8.73
C TYR A 354 -5.16 36.88 9.52
N GLN A 355 -5.19 37.05 10.85
CA GLN A 355 -4.36 36.30 11.80
C GLN A 355 -5.27 35.47 12.70
N SER A 356 -5.03 34.16 12.79
CA SER A 356 -5.74 33.27 13.73
C SER A 356 -4.76 32.64 14.70
N ARG A 357 -5.14 32.63 15.99
CA ARG A 357 -4.48 31.83 17.03
C ARG A 357 -5.53 30.92 17.64
N ARG A 358 -5.29 29.62 17.62
CA ARG A 358 -6.28 28.62 18.04
C ARG A 358 -5.70 27.52 18.92
N ILE A 359 -6.57 26.99 19.77
CA ILE A 359 -6.38 25.75 20.52
C ILE A 359 -7.57 24.85 20.17
N ASP A 360 -7.27 23.64 19.70
CA ASP A 360 -8.22 22.59 19.41
C ASP A 360 -8.03 21.45 20.41
N ILE A 361 -9.10 20.97 21.01
CA ILE A 361 -9.09 19.78 21.87
C ILE A 361 -10.27 18.91 21.48
N GLY A 362 -10.06 17.62 21.28
CA GLY A 362 -11.14 16.74 20.89
C GLY A 362 -10.85 15.26 21.04
N ALA A 363 -11.88 14.49 20.73
CA ALA A 363 -11.82 13.03 20.62
C ALA A 363 -12.30 12.66 19.22
N TRP A 364 -11.62 11.70 18.60
CA TRP A 364 -11.90 11.24 17.25
C TRP A 364 -11.97 9.72 17.24
N MET A 365 -13.08 9.17 16.79
CA MET A 365 -13.30 7.74 16.64
C MET A 365 -13.26 7.37 15.16
N GLU A 366 -12.48 6.37 14.81
CA GLU A 366 -12.45 5.80 13.47
C GLU A 366 -12.98 4.37 13.50
N HIS A 367 -13.95 4.08 12.65
CA HIS A 367 -14.58 2.79 12.49
C HIS A 367 -14.35 2.26 11.06
N PRO A 368 -13.47 1.27 10.87
CA PRO A 368 -13.26 0.66 9.55
C PRO A 368 -14.46 -0.21 9.19
N TYR A 369 -15.32 0.31 8.32
CA TYR A 369 -16.54 -0.37 7.86
C TYR A 369 -16.21 -1.51 6.88
N SER A 370 -15.20 -1.32 6.04
CA SER A 370 -14.68 -2.35 5.13
C SER A 370 -13.17 -2.20 4.94
N SER A 371 -12.56 -2.98 4.04
CA SER A 371 -11.14 -2.84 3.70
C SER A 371 -10.79 -1.49 3.03
N HIS A 372 -11.78 -0.81 2.43
CA HIS A 372 -11.56 0.45 1.70
C HIS A 372 -12.29 1.63 2.32
N TRP A 373 -13.37 1.39 3.09
CA TRP A 373 -14.21 2.44 3.69
C TRP A 373 -14.00 2.60 5.19
N ASN A 374 -13.86 3.85 5.62
CA ASN A 374 -13.72 4.24 7.02
C ASN A 374 -14.76 5.33 7.38
N LEU A 375 -15.30 5.24 8.58
CA LEU A 375 -16.19 6.24 9.17
C LEU A 375 -15.49 6.87 10.37
N GLY A 376 -15.21 8.17 10.30
CA GLY A 376 -14.64 8.97 11.37
C GLY A 376 -15.68 9.89 11.99
N PHE A 377 -15.69 10.05 13.32
CA PHE A 377 -16.52 11.06 13.98
C PHE A 377 -15.99 11.41 15.37
N GLY A 378 -16.30 12.61 15.84
CA GLY A 378 -16.17 12.89 17.26
C GLY A 378 -16.23 14.38 17.62
N PRO A 379 -16.42 14.70 18.91
CA PRO A 379 -16.55 16.07 19.37
C PRO A 379 -15.18 16.76 19.43
N ALA A 380 -15.17 18.06 19.12
CA ALA A 380 -14.01 18.93 19.29
C ALA A 380 -14.44 20.33 19.76
N LEU A 381 -13.62 20.93 20.62
CA LEU A 381 -13.74 22.31 21.05
C LEU A 381 -12.57 23.11 20.46
N ARG A 382 -12.90 24.19 19.76
CA ARG A 382 -11.94 25.17 19.23
C ARG A 382 -12.12 26.48 19.96
N VAL A 383 -11.04 26.96 20.56
CA VAL A 383 -10.94 28.31 21.10
C VAL A 383 -10.00 29.08 20.21
N SER A 384 -10.49 30.11 19.53
CA SER A 384 -9.68 30.90 18.60
C SER A 384 -9.82 32.40 18.85
N ARG A 385 -8.75 33.13 18.56
CA ARG A 385 -8.76 34.58 18.40
C ARG A 385 -8.39 34.88 16.95
N VAL A 386 -9.32 35.50 16.24
CA VAL A 386 -9.15 35.88 14.85
C VAL A 386 -9.09 37.39 14.76
N LYS A 387 -8.03 37.90 14.17
CA LYS A 387 -7.84 39.31 13.89
C LYS A 387 -7.92 39.51 12.38
N GLN A 388 -8.94 40.24 11.95
CA GLN A 388 -9.10 40.67 10.56
C GLN A 388 -8.98 42.20 10.56
N ARG A 389 -7.95 42.73 9.89
CA ARG A 389 -7.64 44.17 9.90
C ARG A 389 -7.43 44.73 11.32
N SER A 390 -8.28 45.67 11.74
CA SER A 390 -8.25 46.30 13.06
C SER A 390 -9.17 45.62 14.09
N GLU A 391 -9.98 44.64 13.67
CA GLU A 391 -10.93 43.97 14.54
C GLU A 391 -10.38 42.61 14.99
N ALA A 392 -10.42 42.37 16.30
CA ALA A 392 -10.07 41.07 16.88
C ALA A 392 -11.29 40.51 17.60
N GLN A 393 -11.69 39.31 17.23
CA GLN A 393 -12.82 38.60 17.81
C GLN A 393 -12.35 37.25 18.38
N ASN A 394 -12.96 36.81 19.47
CA ASN A 394 -12.71 35.49 20.03
C ASN A 394 -13.91 34.60 19.72
N TYR A 395 -13.64 33.38 19.26
CA TYR A 395 -14.66 32.38 18.97
C TYR A 395 -14.45 31.15 19.83
N TYR A 396 -15.56 30.54 20.25
CA TYR A 396 -15.57 29.36 21.09
C TYR A 396 -16.44 28.31 20.41
N LEU A 397 -15.89 27.64 19.42
CA LEU A 397 -16.64 26.74 18.55
C LEU A 397 -16.64 25.32 19.09
N LEU A 398 -17.80 24.85 19.53
CA LEU A 398 -18.06 23.43 19.72
C LEU A 398 -18.42 22.80 18.38
N SER A 399 -17.77 21.69 18.03
CA SER A 399 -17.99 21.01 16.75
C SER A 399 -18.12 19.49 16.88
N PHE A 400 -18.80 18.89 15.92
CA PHE A 400 -18.95 17.43 15.81
C PHE A 400 -18.66 16.93 14.39
N PRO A 401 -17.40 16.97 13.93
CA PRO A 401 -17.05 16.46 12.61
C PRO A 401 -17.45 14.99 12.41
N VAL A 402 -17.96 14.69 11.22
CA VAL A 402 -18.22 13.35 10.69
C VAL A 402 -17.52 13.25 9.35
N GLU A 403 -16.74 12.20 9.13
CA GLU A 403 -15.98 11.95 7.92
C GLU A 403 -16.26 10.55 7.38
N ILE A 404 -16.60 10.46 6.10
CA ILE A 404 -16.69 9.20 5.37
C ILE A 404 -15.59 9.22 4.33
N SER A 405 -14.71 8.22 4.38
CA SER A 405 -13.60 8.10 3.42
C SER A 405 -13.53 6.72 2.80
N GLY A 406 -13.26 6.69 1.49
CA GLY A 406 -13.04 5.49 0.69
C GLY A 406 -11.73 5.61 -0.09
N ASP A 407 -10.83 4.64 0.03
CA ASP A 407 -9.52 4.64 -0.65
C ASP A 407 -9.34 3.34 -1.45
N TYR A 408 -9.40 3.45 -2.79
CA TYR A 408 -9.25 2.37 -3.76
C TYR A 408 -7.99 2.56 -4.63
N ARG A 409 -7.07 3.43 -4.20
CA ARG A 409 -5.81 3.67 -4.92
C ARG A 409 -4.89 2.47 -4.80
N ASP A 410 -4.14 2.22 -5.85
CA ASP A 410 -3.09 1.18 -5.90
C ASP A 410 -1.90 1.50 -4.99
N ASP A 411 -1.49 2.78 -4.95
CA ASP A 411 -0.44 3.28 -4.07
C ASP A 411 -0.89 4.61 -3.39
N ARG A 412 -0.48 4.82 -2.14
CA ARG A 412 -0.90 6.00 -1.36
C ARG A 412 -0.06 7.25 -1.66
N MET A 413 1.18 7.08 -2.12
CA MET A 413 2.18 8.14 -2.35
C MET A 413 2.39 8.44 -3.84
N ASP A 414 2.24 7.44 -4.71
CA ASP A 414 2.31 7.57 -6.18
C ASP A 414 1.17 6.80 -6.88
N PRO A 415 -0.10 7.19 -6.66
CA PRO A 415 -1.24 6.50 -7.25
C PRO A 415 -1.23 6.58 -8.78
N GLN A 416 -1.37 5.43 -9.44
CA GLN A 416 -1.51 5.32 -10.89
C GLN A 416 -2.90 4.86 -11.32
N ARG A 417 -3.59 4.13 -10.45
CA ARG A 417 -4.92 3.57 -10.70
C ARG A 417 -5.81 3.69 -9.48
N GLY A 418 -7.10 3.90 -9.72
CA GLY A 418 -8.14 3.86 -8.70
C GLY A 418 -8.57 5.26 -8.29
N TYR A 419 -9.24 5.38 -7.16
CA TYR A 419 -9.79 6.64 -6.71
C TYR A 419 -9.83 6.74 -5.18
N ARG A 420 -9.95 7.96 -4.68
CA ARG A 420 -10.16 8.28 -3.29
C ARG A 420 -11.31 9.27 -3.17
N VAL A 421 -12.19 9.02 -2.21
CA VAL A 421 -13.28 9.92 -1.83
C VAL A 421 -13.17 10.23 -0.35
N VAL A 422 -13.28 11.50 0.01
CA VAL A 422 -13.36 11.96 1.39
C VAL A 422 -14.46 13.00 1.47
N ASN A 423 -15.48 12.75 2.27
CA ASN A 423 -16.48 13.75 2.61
C ASN A 423 -16.43 14.00 4.12
N ARG A 424 -16.36 15.28 4.50
CA ARG A 424 -16.29 15.71 5.89
C ARG A 424 -17.33 16.79 6.15
N MET A 425 -18.30 16.47 7.00
CA MET A 425 -19.34 17.38 7.45
C MET A 425 -19.08 17.77 8.90
N THR A 426 -19.00 19.06 9.19
CA THR A 426 -18.68 19.61 10.50
C THR A 426 -19.70 20.67 10.92
N PRO A 427 -20.59 20.36 11.87
CA PRO A 427 -21.42 21.35 12.51
C PRO A 427 -20.60 22.15 13.57
N PHE A 428 -20.68 23.49 13.58
CA PHE A 428 -20.07 24.41 14.56
C PHE A 428 -21.06 25.29 15.33
N LEU A 429 -21.19 25.10 16.63
CA LEU A 429 -21.92 26.02 17.50
C LEU A 429 -20.94 26.90 18.26
N ASP A 430 -21.05 28.23 18.16
CA ASP A 430 -20.34 29.11 19.09
C ASP A 430 -21.05 29.11 20.46
N VAL A 431 -20.34 28.69 21.50
CA VAL A 431 -20.89 28.59 22.86
C VAL A 431 -20.92 29.92 23.61
N HIS A 432 -20.24 30.95 23.10
CA HIS A 432 -20.24 32.29 23.64
C HIS A 432 -21.29 33.18 22.97
N ASP A 433 -21.44 33.06 21.65
CA ASP A 433 -22.49 33.72 20.86
C ASP A 433 -23.43 32.69 20.22
N ALA A 434 -24.54 32.40 20.90
CA ALA A 434 -25.53 31.42 20.45
C ALA A 434 -26.20 31.76 19.11
N GLY A 435 -25.99 32.97 18.55
CA GLY A 435 -26.42 33.34 17.20
C GLY A 435 -25.52 32.81 16.08
N THR A 436 -24.32 32.31 16.41
CA THR A 436 -23.32 31.85 15.45
C THR A 436 -23.34 30.31 15.34
N TRP A 437 -24.11 29.82 14.36
CA TRP A 437 -24.20 28.40 13.98
C TRP A 437 -24.05 28.26 12.46
N PHE A 438 -23.06 27.50 12.01
CA PHE A 438 -22.90 27.10 10.61
C PHE A 438 -22.40 25.65 10.44
N VAL A 439 -22.94 24.95 9.43
CA VAL A 439 -22.43 23.66 8.95
C VAL A 439 -21.36 23.93 7.89
N LYS A 440 -20.22 23.26 8.00
CA LYS A 440 -19.23 23.18 6.94
C LYS A 440 -19.22 21.76 6.35
N ASP A 441 -19.37 21.62 5.04
CA ASP A 441 -19.24 20.34 4.33
C ASP A 441 -18.15 20.45 3.26
N GLU A 442 -17.25 19.48 3.22
CA GLU A 442 -16.12 19.42 2.30
C GLU A 442 -16.08 18.04 1.64
N LEU A 443 -16.13 17.99 0.31
CA LEU A 443 -16.01 16.78 -0.51
C LEU A 443 -14.76 16.87 -1.36
N THR A 444 -13.86 15.90 -1.22
CA THR A 444 -12.70 15.72 -2.10
C THR A 444 -12.79 14.38 -2.83
N LEU A 445 -12.70 14.43 -4.15
CA LEU A 445 -12.59 13.27 -5.04
C LEU A 445 -11.24 13.33 -5.76
N SER A 446 -10.52 12.22 -5.78
CA SER A 446 -9.28 12.05 -6.54
C SER A 446 -9.37 10.78 -7.37
N TRP A 447 -9.08 10.87 -8.67
CA TRP A 447 -9.22 9.76 -9.61
C TRP A 447 -7.96 9.62 -10.45
N PHE A 448 -7.48 8.38 -10.60
CA PHE A 448 -6.24 8.04 -11.30
C PHE A 448 -6.50 6.97 -12.33
N THR A 449 -6.12 7.24 -13.58
CA THR A 449 -6.33 6.32 -14.70
C THR A 449 -5.06 6.21 -15.53
N PRO A 450 -4.47 5.01 -15.67
CA PRO A 450 -3.35 4.80 -16.56
C PRO A 450 -3.83 4.89 -18.02
N LEU A 451 -3.11 5.61 -18.87
CA LEU A 451 -3.46 5.81 -20.28
C LEU A 451 -2.72 4.82 -21.18
N GLY A 452 -3.27 3.63 -21.35
CA GLY A 452 -2.68 2.54 -22.16
C GLY A 452 -1.67 1.69 -21.37
N GLU A 453 -1.55 0.41 -21.73
CA GLU A 453 -0.84 -0.60 -20.93
C GLU A 453 0.70 -0.49 -20.98
N VAL A 454 1.26 0.23 -21.95
CA VAL A 454 2.71 0.25 -22.25
C VAL A 454 3.34 1.66 -22.11
N SER A 455 2.53 2.69 -21.86
CA SER A 455 2.92 4.08 -22.17
C SER A 455 3.55 4.85 -21.00
N GLY A 456 3.39 4.39 -19.75
CA GLY A 456 3.87 5.09 -18.55
C GLY A 456 3.15 6.42 -18.26
N TYR A 457 1.96 6.63 -18.82
CA TYR A 457 1.14 7.82 -18.59
C TYR A 457 0.02 7.55 -17.58
N THR A 458 -0.21 8.50 -16.69
CA THR A 458 -1.34 8.52 -15.74
C THR A 458 -2.06 9.85 -15.85
N LEU A 459 -3.37 9.79 -16.08
CA LEU A 459 -4.27 10.93 -15.90
C LEU A 459 -4.71 10.96 -14.44
N ALA A 460 -4.42 12.05 -13.75
CA ALA A 460 -4.83 12.29 -12.37
C ALA A 460 -5.76 13.49 -12.31
N THR A 461 -6.93 13.31 -11.70
CA THR A 461 -7.94 14.35 -11.57
C THR A 461 -8.30 14.54 -10.11
N ARG A 462 -8.46 15.79 -9.66
CA ARG A 462 -9.01 16.12 -8.35
C ARG A 462 -10.18 17.09 -8.49
N LEU A 463 -11.20 16.87 -7.67
CA LEU A 463 -12.30 17.79 -7.43
C LEU A 463 -12.41 18.02 -5.93
N HIS A 464 -12.44 19.28 -5.51
CA HIS A 464 -12.72 19.70 -4.15
C HIS A 464 -13.91 20.65 -4.16
N LEU A 465 -14.94 20.34 -3.37
CA LEU A 465 -16.14 21.16 -3.18
C LEU A 465 -16.28 21.44 -1.70
N GLY A 466 -16.47 22.71 -1.33
CA GLY A 466 -16.70 23.10 0.06
C GLY A 466 -17.88 24.05 0.18
N VAL A 467 -18.72 23.89 1.18
CA VAL A 467 -19.82 24.81 1.53
C VAL A 467 -19.88 25.09 3.03
N ALA A 468 -20.13 26.34 3.39
CA ALA A 468 -20.46 26.81 4.73
C ALA A 468 -21.88 27.42 4.76
N ALA A 469 -22.83 26.69 5.33
CA ALA A 469 -24.25 27.03 5.40
C ALA A 469 -24.72 27.33 6.84
N GLY A 470 -25.78 28.12 7.02
CA GLY A 470 -26.37 28.42 8.34
C GLY A 470 -26.06 29.82 8.88
N ALA A 471 -24.88 30.38 8.58
CA ALA A 471 -24.51 31.75 8.95
C ALA A 471 -24.15 32.60 7.72
N SER A 472 -24.21 33.94 7.85
CA SER A 472 -23.66 34.86 6.84
C SER A 472 -22.14 34.85 6.86
N LEU A 473 -21.50 35.32 5.77
CA LEU A 473 -20.05 35.36 5.64
C LEU A 473 -19.37 36.15 6.77
N SER A 474 -20.00 37.25 7.21
CA SER A 474 -19.52 38.11 8.30
C SER A 474 -19.51 37.41 9.67
N THR A 475 -20.37 36.42 9.85
CA THR A 475 -20.52 35.68 11.12
C THR A 475 -19.58 34.46 11.16
N VAL A 476 -19.26 33.87 10.01
CA VAL A 476 -18.25 32.80 9.93
C VAL A 476 -16.86 33.39 10.19
N PRO A 477 -16.10 32.84 11.17
CA PRO A 477 -14.73 33.26 11.44
C PRO A 477 -13.86 33.19 10.19
N ALA A 478 -12.96 34.15 9.99
CA ALA A 478 -12.15 34.21 8.78
C ALA A 478 -11.32 32.94 8.54
N ASP A 479 -10.90 32.23 9.60
CA ASP A 479 -10.16 30.97 9.52
C ASP A 479 -11.04 29.73 9.24
N GLU A 480 -12.37 29.88 9.23
CA GLU A 480 -13.33 28.83 8.86
C GLU A 480 -14.02 29.07 7.51
N ARG A 481 -13.76 30.23 6.88
CA ARG A 481 -14.26 30.53 5.53
C ARG A 481 -13.58 29.64 4.48
N MET A 482 -14.20 29.58 3.32
CA MET A 482 -13.70 28.84 2.16
C MET A 482 -12.78 29.73 1.33
N TYR A 483 -11.62 29.23 0.93
CA TYR A 483 -10.66 29.97 0.12
C TYR A 483 -10.13 29.08 -1.00
N ALA A 484 -9.77 29.71 -2.12
CA ALA A 484 -9.09 29.07 -3.24
C ALA A 484 -7.75 29.77 -3.52
N GLY A 485 -6.89 29.12 -4.30
CA GLY A 485 -5.55 29.60 -4.64
C GLY A 485 -4.45 28.96 -3.78
N GLY A 486 -3.28 28.77 -4.40
CA GLY A 486 -2.10 28.17 -3.79
C GLY A 486 -1.90 26.69 -4.13
N GLY A 487 -0.80 26.12 -3.62
CA GLY A 487 -0.29 24.80 -4.04
C GLY A 487 -1.20 23.58 -3.80
N GLY A 488 -2.26 23.74 -3.01
CA GLY A 488 -3.26 22.70 -2.70
C GLY A 488 -4.64 22.94 -3.32
N SER A 489 -4.82 24.03 -4.07
CA SER A 489 -6.07 24.46 -4.74
C SER A 489 -5.74 24.78 -6.20
N ILE A 490 -5.62 26.06 -6.59
CA ILE A 490 -5.33 26.50 -7.96
C ILE A 490 -3.88 26.97 -8.04
N ARG A 491 -2.99 26.12 -8.56
CA ARG A 491 -1.56 26.48 -8.72
C ARG A 491 -1.40 27.60 -9.73
N GLY A 492 -0.53 28.56 -9.42
CA GLY A 492 -0.30 29.77 -10.21
C GLY A 492 -0.84 31.04 -9.53
N TYR A 493 -1.84 30.90 -8.65
CA TYR A 493 -2.31 31.96 -7.76
C TYR A 493 -1.72 31.79 -6.36
N ALA A 494 -1.57 32.88 -5.58
CA ALA A 494 -1.06 32.78 -4.22
C ALA A 494 -2.09 32.13 -3.27
N TYR A 495 -1.61 31.74 -2.09
CA TYR A 495 -2.39 31.07 -1.07
C TYR A 495 -3.60 31.93 -0.65
N GLN A 496 -4.80 31.36 -0.79
CA GLN A 496 -6.08 31.99 -0.43
C GLN A 496 -6.44 33.28 -1.21
N GLU A 497 -5.75 33.57 -2.31
CA GLU A 497 -5.91 34.81 -3.07
C GLU A 497 -7.14 34.81 -4.00
N VAL A 498 -7.64 33.61 -4.35
CA VAL A 498 -8.75 33.45 -5.30
C VAL A 498 -10.08 33.51 -4.58
N GLY A 499 -10.95 34.45 -5.00
CA GLY A 499 -12.29 34.60 -4.43
C GLY A 499 -12.81 36.04 -4.44
N PRO A 500 -13.89 36.31 -3.69
CA PRO A 500 -14.47 37.63 -3.55
C PRO A 500 -13.47 38.57 -2.87
N LEU A 501 -13.40 39.79 -3.40
CA LEU A 501 -12.52 40.84 -2.90
C LEU A 501 -13.37 41.91 -2.24
N ASP A 502 -12.88 42.51 -1.17
CA ASP A 502 -13.51 43.72 -0.66
C ASP A 502 -13.02 44.99 -1.36
N LYS A 503 -13.53 46.12 -0.88
CA LYS A 503 -13.24 47.47 -1.42
C LYS A 503 -11.76 47.86 -1.42
N TYR A 504 -10.90 47.11 -0.73
CA TYR A 504 -9.45 47.36 -0.70
C TYR A 504 -8.66 46.37 -1.56
N GLY A 505 -9.34 45.45 -2.26
CA GLY A 505 -8.70 44.42 -3.07
C GLY A 505 -8.23 43.20 -2.26
N GLU A 506 -8.61 43.07 -0.99
CA GLU A 506 -8.25 41.92 -0.15
C GLU A 506 -9.32 40.81 -0.27
N PRO A 507 -8.93 39.53 -0.43
CA PRO A 507 -9.81 38.38 -0.37
C PRO A 507 -10.56 38.29 0.97
N THR A 508 -11.88 38.19 0.91
CA THR A 508 -12.75 38.09 2.09
C THR A 508 -13.00 36.64 2.51
N GLY A 509 -12.67 35.69 1.64
CA GLY A 509 -13.11 34.30 1.70
C GLY A 509 -14.55 34.13 1.23
N GLY A 510 -14.98 32.88 1.10
CA GLY A 510 -16.30 32.49 0.63
C GLY A 510 -17.06 31.61 1.61
N ARG A 511 -18.33 31.39 1.28
CA ARG A 511 -19.19 30.35 1.84
C ARG A 511 -19.30 29.14 0.93
N SER A 512 -18.77 29.20 -0.28
CA SER A 512 -18.55 28.01 -1.10
C SER A 512 -17.22 28.12 -1.82
N VAL A 513 -16.64 26.97 -2.14
CA VAL A 513 -15.43 26.84 -2.96
C VAL A 513 -15.57 25.64 -3.90
N THR A 514 -15.06 25.79 -5.11
CA THR A 514 -14.86 24.71 -6.06
C THR A 514 -13.41 24.77 -6.54
N ASP A 515 -12.67 23.68 -6.37
CA ASP A 515 -11.36 23.49 -7.00
C ASP A 515 -11.38 22.23 -7.87
N TRP A 516 -10.84 22.36 -9.07
CA TRP A 516 -10.64 21.27 -10.01
C TRP A 516 -9.18 21.26 -10.46
N SER A 517 -8.61 20.07 -10.57
CA SER A 517 -7.24 19.90 -11.06
C SER A 517 -7.18 18.70 -12.00
N LEU A 518 -6.49 18.87 -13.12
CA LEU A 518 -6.22 17.83 -14.09
C LEU A 518 -4.72 17.78 -14.37
N GLU A 519 -4.10 16.65 -14.07
CA GLU A 519 -2.68 16.40 -14.31
C GLU A 519 -2.47 15.23 -15.27
N LEU A 520 -1.62 15.43 -16.26
CA LEU A 520 -1.06 14.35 -17.07
C LEU A 520 0.36 14.08 -16.61
N ARG A 521 0.56 12.90 -16.02
CA ARG A 521 1.84 12.45 -15.48
C ARG A 521 2.47 11.44 -16.43
N LYS A 522 3.76 11.58 -16.71
CA LYS A 522 4.55 10.63 -17.51
C LYS A 522 5.77 10.19 -16.71
N ARG A 523 5.87 8.89 -16.42
CA ARG A 523 7.09 8.30 -15.87
C ARG A 523 8.07 8.05 -17.01
N ILE A 524 9.22 8.73 -16.98
CA ILE A 524 10.25 8.59 -18.04
C ILE A 524 11.11 7.35 -17.77
N ASN A 525 11.50 7.15 -16.51
CA ASN A 525 12.28 6.02 -16.05
C ASN A 525 12.00 5.77 -14.56
N GLU A 526 12.78 4.90 -13.91
CA GLU A 526 12.58 4.58 -12.50
C GLU A 526 12.73 5.79 -11.57
N GLN A 527 13.55 6.78 -11.94
CA GLN A 527 13.95 7.91 -11.11
C GLN A 527 13.25 9.22 -11.46
N PHE A 528 12.81 9.43 -12.70
CA PHE A 528 12.29 10.71 -13.18
C PHE A 528 10.92 10.60 -13.84
N GLY A 529 10.08 11.61 -13.59
CA GLY A 529 8.80 11.81 -14.25
C GLY A 529 8.57 13.28 -14.62
N LEU A 530 7.68 13.51 -15.58
CA LEU A 530 7.18 14.82 -15.98
C LEU A 530 5.69 14.93 -15.73
N VAL A 531 5.24 16.13 -15.40
CA VAL A 531 3.84 16.45 -15.20
C VAL A 531 3.50 17.72 -15.97
N VAL A 532 2.34 17.73 -16.60
CA VAL A 532 1.68 18.95 -17.06
C VAL A 532 0.31 19.02 -16.41
N PHE A 533 -0.14 20.20 -16.01
CA PHE A 533 -1.40 20.33 -15.29
C PHE A 533 -2.12 21.63 -15.61
N VAL A 534 -3.44 21.58 -15.40
CA VAL A 534 -4.33 22.73 -15.37
C VAL A 534 -5.21 22.61 -14.13
N ASP A 535 -5.29 23.69 -13.38
CA ASP A 535 -6.11 23.82 -12.18
C ASP A 535 -7.12 24.94 -12.42
N GLY A 536 -8.32 24.82 -11.88
CA GLY A 536 -9.35 25.84 -12.01
C GLY A 536 -10.29 25.83 -10.83
N GLY A 537 -10.79 27.00 -10.43
CA GLY A 537 -11.69 27.09 -9.29
C GLY A 537 -12.12 28.50 -8.95
N ALA A 538 -12.97 28.60 -7.94
CA ALA A 538 -13.48 29.87 -7.42
C ALA A 538 -14.00 29.70 -5.99
N ALA A 539 -14.03 30.81 -5.25
CA ALA A 539 -14.77 30.93 -3.99
C ALA A 539 -15.87 31.99 -4.14
N HIS A 540 -17.01 31.79 -3.46
CA HIS A 540 -18.17 32.68 -3.56
C HIS A 540 -18.75 33.03 -2.19
N GLU A 541 -19.33 34.23 -2.06
CA GLU A 541 -20.03 34.64 -0.84
C GLU A 541 -21.33 33.85 -0.58
N SER A 542 -21.89 33.21 -1.61
CA SER A 542 -23.05 32.33 -1.48
C SER A 542 -22.67 30.93 -1.02
N ALA A 543 -23.60 30.28 -0.30
CA ALA A 543 -23.50 28.85 0.02
C ALA A 543 -23.92 27.93 -1.17
N PHE A 544 -24.31 28.53 -2.29
CA PHE A 544 -24.54 27.83 -3.55
C PHE A 544 -23.30 27.96 -4.42
N PHE A 545 -22.94 26.85 -5.08
CA PHE A 545 -21.90 26.84 -6.09
C PHE A 545 -22.32 27.67 -7.30
N ASP A 546 -21.41 28.50 -7.78
CA ASP A 546 -21.54 29.22 -9.04
C ASP A 546 -20.40 28.75 -9.97
N PHE A 547 -20.75 28.35 -11.18
CA PHE A 547 -19.81 27.84 -12.18
C PHE A 547 -19.65 28.82 -13.36
N GLY A 548 -20.07 30.08 -13.18
CA GLY A 548 -20.05 31.14 -14.20
C GLY A 548 -18.66 31.74 -14.51
N ASP A 549 -18.65 32.98 -15.03
CA ASP A 549 -17.47 33.66 -15.60
C ASP A 549 -16.36 34.04 -14.59
N SER A 550 -16.55 33.76 -13.30
CA SER A 550 -15.63 34.17 -12.23
C SER A 550 -14.56 33.14 -11.88
N ILE A 551 -14.44 32.03 -12.64
CA ILE A 551 -13.45 30.96 -12.40
C ILE A 551 -12.03 31.43 -12.77
N GLN A 552 -11.09 31.24 -11.85
CA GLN A 552 -9.67 31.43 -12.07
C GLN A 552 -9.03 30.11 -12.51
N TRP A 553 -8.12 30.20 -13.47
CA TRP A 553 -7.46 29.07 -14.11
C TRP A 553 -5.95 29.24 -14.01
N GLY A 554 -5.24 28.21 -13.57
CA GLY A 554 -3.79 28.15 -13.55
C GLY A 554 -3.29 26.95 -14.34
N ALA A 555 -2.11 27.07 -14.96
CA ALA A 555 -1.49 25.95 -15.64
C ALA A 555 0.00 25.90 -15.37
N GLY A 556 0.57 24.71 -15.45
CA GLY A 556 1.97 24.53 -15.14
C GLY A 556 2.56 23.22 -15.61
N ILE A 557 3.85 23.12 -15.35
CA ILE A 557 4.67 21.94 -15.62
C ILE A 557 5.43 21.55 -14.36
N GLY A 558 5.77 20.28 -14.25
CA GLY A 558 6.48 19.78 -13.10
C GLY A 558 7.42 18.63 -13.42
N VAL A 559 8.45 18.49 -12.58
CA VAL A 559 9.36 17.36 -12.57
C VAL A 559 9.11 16.55 -11.30
N ARG A 560 9.20 15.23 -11.40
CA ARG A 560 9.17 14.29 -10.28
C ARG A 560 10.50 13.56 -10.20
N TYR A 561 11.08 13.51 -9.00
CA TYR A 561 12.22 12.63 -8.70
C TYR A 561 11.77 11.54 -7.72
N TYR A 562 11.67 10.31 -8.19
CA TYR A 562 11.16 9.18 -7.43
C TYR A 562 12.21 8.69 -6.43
N THR A 563 11.84 8.65 -5.16
CA THR A 563 12.67 8.12 -4.08
C THR A 563 11.93 6.99 -3.36
N PRO A 564 12.62 6.15 -2.55
CA PRO A 564 11.98 5.09 -1.77
C PRO A 564 10.92 5.58 -0.77
N ILE A 565 10.93 6.87 -0.41
CA ILE A 565 9.98 7.48 0.53
C ILE A 565 8.85 8.25 -0.17
N GLY A 566 8.82 8.25 -1.51
CA GLY A 566 7.85 8.97 -2.34
C GLY A 566 8.51 9.91 -3.36
N PRO A 567 7.74 10.47 -4.31
CA PRO A 567 8.27 11.41 -5.31
C PRO A 567 8.57 12.78 -4.70
N LEU A 568 9.75 13.35 -4.98
CA LEU A 568 10.01 14.77 -4.80
C LEU A 568 9.41 15.53 -5.99
N ARG A 569 8.64 16.57 -5.69
CA ARG A 569 7.90 17.38 -6.66
C ARG A 569 8.54 18.76 -6.80
N PHE A 570 8.72 19.18 -8.04
CA PHE A 570 9.10 20.53 -8.42
C PHE A 570 8.12 21.01 -9.50
N ASP A 571 7.18 21.89 -9.14
CA ASP A 571 6.17 22.44 -10.05
C ASP A 571 6.42 23.94 -10.27
N VAL A 572 6.16 24.41 -11.48
CA VAL A 572 6.08 25.84 -11.84
C VAL A 572 4.73 26.07 -12.49
N ALA A 573 4.00 27.08 -12.01
CA ALA A 573 2.66 27.40 -12.51
C ALA A 573 2.50 28.90 -12.76
N VAL A 574 1.62 29.23 -13.70
CA VAL A 574 1.24 30.61 -14.03
C VAL A 574 -0.29 30.73 -14.04
N PRO A 575 -0.85 31.88 -13.63
CA PRO A 575 -2.27 32.16 -13.82
C PRO A 575 -2.57 32.37 -15.31
N LEU A 576 -3.65 31.80 -15.82
CA LEU A 576 -4.10 31.92 -17.21
C LEU A 576 -5.01 33.13 -17.42
N ASN A 577 -5.74 33.53 -16.38
CA ASN A 577 -6.58 34.73 -16.36
C ASN A 577 -6.29 35.54 -15.08
N PRO A 578 -5.10 36.15 -14.97
CA PRO A 578 -4.74 36.97 -13.82
C PRO A 578 -5.59 38.25 -13.77
N ARG A 579 -5.94 38.68 -12.56
CA ARG A 579 -6.52 39.98 -12.27
C ARG A 579 -5.38 41.00 -12.17
N GLU A 580 -5.51 42.12 -12.89
CA GLU A 580 -4.51 43.19 -12.91
C GLU A 580 -4.23 43.71 -11.49
N ASP A 581 -2.95 43.96 -11.20
CA ASP A 581 -2.43 44.49 -9.93
C ASP A 581 -2.74 43.66 -8.66
N ILE A 582 -3.23 42.43 -8.82
CA ILE A 582 -3.53 41.51 -7.72
C ILE A 582 -2.67 40.25 -7.86
N ASP A 583 -2.86 39.51 -8.94
CA ASP A 583 -2.31 38.16 -9.05
C ASP A 583 -0.84 38.15 -9.49
N SER A 584 -0.02 37.37 -8.79
CA SER A 584 1.39 37.16 -9.13
C SER A 584 1.60 36.45 -10.47
N SER A 585 2.71 36.74 -11.15
CA SER A 585 2.96 36.22 -12.51
C SER A 585 3.36 34.74 -12.57
N VAL A 586 4.07 34.21 -11.56
CA VAL A 586 4.58 32.84 -11.52
C VAL A 586 4.66 32.35 -10.07
N GLN A 587 4.34 31.08 -9.84
CA GLN A 587 4.49 30.39 -8.56
C GLN A 587 5.36 29.13 -8.69
N PHE A 588 6.13 28.82 -7.66
CA PHE A 588 7.01 27.64 -7.58
C PHE A 588 6.67 26.79 -6.36
N TYR A 589 6.64 25.47 -6.55
CA TYR A 589 6.30 24.52 -5.49
C TYR A 589 7.33 23.40 -5.41
N ILE A 590 7.88 23.18 -4.21
CA ILE A 590 8.81 22.10 -3.89
C ILE A 590 8.29 21.33 -2.67
N SER A 591 7.93 20.06 -2.87
CA SER A 591 7.38 19.22 -1.79
C SER A 591 7.66 17.73 -1.99
N ILE A 592 7.38 16.92 -0.96
CA ILE A 592 7.40 15.46 -1.03
C ILE A 592 5.97 14.96 -1.26
N GLY A 593 5.80 13.95 -2.12
CA GLY A 593 4.51 13.39 -2.53
C GLY A 593 3.95 13.99 -3.81
N GLN A 594 2.90 13.37 -4.36
CA GLN A 594 2.09 13.95 -5.43
C GLN A 594 1.23 15.11 -4.90
N ALA A 595 0.68 15.92 -5.81
CA ALA A 595 -0.16 17.08 -5.43
C ALA A 595 -1.45 16.68 -4.67
N PHE A 596 -1.95 15.47 -4.93
CA PHE A 596 -3.14 14.86 -4.31
C PHE A 596 -3.17 13.34 -4.51
#